data_AF-A0A926RT86-F1
#
_entry.id   AF-A0A926RT86-F1
#
_cell.length_a   1.000
_cell.length_b   1.000
_cell.length_c   1.000
_cell.angle_alpha   90.00
_cell.angle_beta   90.00
_cell.angle_gamma   90.00
#
_symmetry.space_group_name_H-M   'P 1'
#
loop_
_entity.id
_entity.type
_entity.pdbx_description
1 polymer ?
#
loop_
_entity_poly.entity_id
_entity_poly.type
_entity_poly.pdbx_seq_one_letter_code
_entity_poly.pdbx_strand_id
1 'polypeptide(L)'
;MDYQETKLFFLEQMPRKGIWLRRCHLLFLLFMLFGLSIIGIPIALLILPFLTFCVWKQSRYPIDKVICPSCTKKLRIEPDVKEFHCFCSTYLVKDENNQVVKYSDYDYQA
;
A
#
# COMPACT_ATOMS: atom_id res chain seq x y z
N MET A 1 8.68 14.81 -12.19
CA MET A 1 8.03 13.53 -11.84
C MET A 1 6.55 13.76 -11.96
N ASP A 2 5.94 13.07 -12.91
CA ASP A 2 4.50 13.19 -13.13
C ASP A 2 3.75 12.46 -12.01
N TYR A 3 2.63 13.03 -11.58
CA TYR A 3 1.77 12.45 -10.55
C TYR A 3 1.39 10.98 -10.86
N GLN A 4 1.24 10.65 -12.15
CA GLN A 4 0.98 9.30 -12.66
C GLN A 4 2.08 8.30 -12.29
N GLU A 5 3.35 8.66 -12.47
CA GLU A 5 4.49 7.77 -12.18
C GLU A 5 4.58 7.47 -10.68
N THR A 6 4.41 8.49 -9.84
CA THR A 6 4.46 8.31 -8.38
C THR A 6 3.38 7.35 -7.87
N LYS A 7 2.22 7.34 -8.54
CA LYS A 7 1.12 6.44 -8.22
C LYS A 7 1.42 4.99 -8.62
N LEU A 8 2.08 4.79 -9.76
CA LEU A 8 2.56 3.48 -10.22
C LEU A 8 3.55 2.88 -9.22
N PHE A 9 4.58 3.63 -8.82
CA PHE A 9 5.56 3.17 -7.83
C PHE A 9 4.91 2.83 -6.47
N PHE A 10 3.93 3.61 -6.05
CA PHE A 10 3.23 3.36 -4.80
C PHE A 10 2.39 2.08 -4.83
N LEU A 11 1.70 1.83 -5.95
CA LEU A 11 0.89 0.62 -6.13
C LEU A 11 1.75 -0.64 -6.21
N GLU A 12 2.92 -0.54 -6.82
CA GLU A 12 3.91 -1.62 -6.90
C GLU A 12 4.49 -1.97 -5.51
N GLN A 13 4.84 -0.96 -4.72
CA GLN A 13 5.43 -1.16 -3.38
C GLN A 13 4.40 -1.59 -2.31
N MET A 14 3.11 -1.27 -2.48
CA MET A 14 2.05 -1.52 -1.50
C MET A 14 0.73 -2.03 -2.13
N PRO A 15 0.73 -3.18 -2.82
CA PRO A 15 -0.44 -3.67 -3.54
C PRO A 15 -1.61 -4.01 -2.63
N ARG A 16 -1.36 -4.66 -1.48
CA ARG A 16 -2.43 -5.08 -0.56
C ARG A 16 -3.03 -3.88 0.17
N LYS A 17 -2.23 -2.87 0.51
CA LYS A 17 -2.73 -1.64 1.13
C LYS A 17 -3.72 -0.91 0.21
N GLY A 18 -3.46 -0.87 -1.10
CA GLY A 18 -4.38 -0.29 -2.09
C GLY A 18 -5.74 -0.99 -2.12
N ILE A 19 -5.74 -2.33 -2.15
CA ILE A 19 -6.98 -3.14 -2.14
C ILE A 19 -7.72 -2.95 -0.81
N TRP A 20 -7.00 -2.93 0.32
CA TRP A 20 -7.58 -2.75 1.65
C TRP A 20 -8.25 -1.37 1.79
N LEU A 21 -7.56 -0.29 1.41
CA LEU A 21 -8.09 1.08 1.41
C LEU A 21 -9.37 1.19 0.58
N ARG A 22 -9.41 0.55 -0.60
CA ARG A 22 -10.60 0.54 -1.45
C ARG A 22 -11.81 -0.12 -0.75
N ARG A 23 -11.59 -1.24 -0.06
CA ARG A 23 -12.65 -1.92 0.72
C ARG A 23 -13.12 -1.08 1.91
N CYS A 24 -12.20 -0.49 2.66
CA CYS A 24 -12.53 0.42 3.76
C CYS A 24 -13.33 1.63 3.26
N HIS A 25 -12.97 2.17 2.10
CA HIS A 25 -13.66 3.31 1.51
C HIS A 25 -15.11 2.97 1.11
N LEU A 26 -15.33 1.80 0.50
CA LEU A 26 -16.68 1.32 0.19
C LEU A 26 -17.54 1.16 1.46
N LEU A 27 -16.98 0.57 2.52
CA LEU A 27 -17.66 0.44 3.81
C LEU A 27 -18.00 1.79 4.44
N PHE A 28 -17.10 2.76 4.33
CA PHE A 28 -17.33 4.12 4.81
C PHE A 28 -18.48 4.80 4.05
N LEU A 29 -18.54 4.65 2.72
CA LEU A 29 -19.64 5.16 1.91
C LEU A 29 -20.98 4.53 2.29
N LEU A 30 -21.01 3.21 2.52
CA LEU A 30 -22.21 2.53 3.01
C LEU A 30 -22.63 3.05 4.39
N PHE A 31 -21.68 3.23 5.31
CA PHE A 31 -21.97 3.82 6.62
C PHE A 31 -22.59 5.22 6.50
N MET A 32 -22.04 6.08 5.64
CA MET A 32 -22.60 7.42 5.39
C MET A 32 -24.00 7.36 4.79
N LEU A 33 -24.25 6.43 3.86
CA LEU A 33 -25.55 6.24 3.23
C LEU A 33 -26.61 5.77 4.25
N PHE A 34 -26.28 4.77 5.07
CA PHE A 34 -27.22 4.24 6.07
C PHE A 34 -27.39 5.15 7.29
N GLY A 35 -26.33 5.88 7.68
CA GLY A 35 -26.33 6.78 8.83
C GLY A 35 -27.27 7.99 8.68
N LEU A 36 -27.66 8.35 7.45
CA LEU A 36 -28.63 9.41 7.19
C LEU A 36 -30.10 8.95 7.36
N SER A 37 -30.35 7.65 7.46
CA SER A 37 -31.70 7.09 7.56
C SER A 37 -32.00 6.59 8.98
N ILE A 38 -33.18 6.91 9.52
CA ILE A 38 -33.60 6.47 10.87
C ILE A 38 -33.55 4.93 11.00
N ILE A 39 -33.92 4.22 9.92
CA ILE A 39 -33.90 2.75 9.85
C ILE A 39 -32.46 2.22 9.73
N GLY A 40 -31.54 3.01 9.17
CA GLY A 40 -30.14 2.62 8.98
C GLY A 40 -29.24 2.88 10.18
N ILE A 41 -29.69 3.59 11.22
CA ILE A 41 -28.94 3.78 12.47
C ILE A 41 -28.50 2.44 13.12
N PRO A 42 -29.37 1.43 13.30
CA PRO A 42 -28.93 0.14 13.84
C PRO A 42 -27.89 -0.55 12.94
N ILE A 43 -28.01 -0.43 11.62
CA ILE A 43 -27.05 -0.98 10.66
C ILE A 43 -25.71 -0.24 10.76
N ALA A 44 -25.75 1.09 10.89
CA ALA A 44 -24.56 1.93 11.03
C ALA A 44 -23.80 1.61 12.33
N LEU A 45 -24.52 1.36 13.44
CA LEU A 45 -23.92 0.93 14.71
C LEU A 45 -23.18 -0.41 14.59
N LEU A 46 -23.71 -1.35 13.79
CA LEU A 46 -23.03 -2.63 13.52
C LEU A 46 -21.77 -2.47 12.65
N ILE A 47 -21.74 -1.48 11.76
CA ILE A 47 -20.59 -1.20 10.88
C ILE A 47 -19.47 -0.47 11.63
N LEU A 48 -19.79 0.29 12.67
CA LEU A 48 -18.84 1.10 13.45
C LEU A 48 -17.64 0.32 14.02
N PRO A 49 -17.80 -0.86 14.67
CA PRO A 49 -16.64 -1.66 15.12
C PRO A 49 -15.79 -2.18 13.95
N PHE A 50 -16.38 -2.37 12.77
CA PHE A 50 -15.60 -2.77 11.59
C PHE A 50 -14.73 -1.62 11.09
N LEU A 51 -15.26 -0.39 11.10
CA LEU A 51 -14.49 0.81 10.75
C LEU A 51 -13.32 1.05 11.72
N THR A 52 -13.55 0.88 13.03
CA THR A 52 -12.46 1.01 14.02
C THR A 52 -11.41 -0.07 13.83
N PHE A 53 -11.82 -1.31 13.55
CA PHE A 53 -10.89 -2.39 13.19
C PHE A 53 -10.09 -2.08 11.93
N CYS A 54 -10.72 -1.52 10.89
CA CYS A 54 -10.05 -1.09 9.68
C CYS A 54 -8.93 -0.07 9.95
N VAL A 55 -9.22 0.95 10.76
CA VAL A 55 -8.24 1.99 11.16
C VAL A 55 -7.11 1.36 11.98
N TRP A 56 -7.45 0.49 12.93
CA TRP A 56 -6.46 -0.20 13.76
C TRP A 56 -5.52 -1.07 12.92
N LYS A 57 -6.06 -1.86 12.00
CA LYS A 57 -5.27 -2.69 11.08
C LYS A 57 -4.38 -1.84 10.17
N GLN A 58 -4.88 -0.71 9.70
CA GLN A 58 -4.10 0.24 8.90
C GLN A 58 -2.93 0.84 9.69
N SER A 59 -3.11 1.10 10.99
CA SER A 59 -2.04 1.59 11.87
C SER A 59 -0.96 0.54 12.13
N ARG A 60 -1.29 -0.75 12.13
CA ARG A 60 -0.35 -1.87 12.37
C ARG A 60 0.11 -2.56 11.10
N TYR A 61 -0.12 -1.94 9.95
CA TYR A 61 0.22 -2.55 8.68
C TYR A 61 1.75 -2.78 8.58
N PRO A 62 2.21 -4.01 8.32
CA PRO A 62 3.64 -4.31 8.29
C PRO A 62 4.28 -3.60 7.09
N ILE A 63 5.34 -2.83 7.36
CA ILE A 63 6.08 -2.08 6.36
C ILE A 63 7.55 -2.28 6.65
N ASP A 64 8.25 -2.90 5.70
CA ASP A 64 9.70 -2.97 5.71
C ASP A 64 10.28 -1.64 5.22
N LYS A 65 11.32 -1.18 5.91
CA LYS A 65 12.07 0.01 5.55
C LYS A 65 13.37 -0.43 4.91
N VAL A 66 13.50 -0.22 3.61
CA VAL A 66 14.72 -0.55 2.88
C VAL A 66 15.39 0.72 2.37
N ILE A 67 16.71 0.70 2.27
CA ILE A 67 17.50 1.82 1.76
C ILE A 67 17.89 1.48 0.33
N CYS A 68 17.59 2.37 -0.62
CA CYS A 68 18.04 2.19 -2.00
C CYS A 68 19.57 2.33 -2.07
N PRO A 69 20.31 1.37 -2.64
CA PRO A 69 21.76 1.48 -2.78
C PRO A 69 22.20 2.53 -3.82
N SER A 70 21.31 2.91 -4.75
CA SER A 70 21.61 3.89 -5.81
C SER A 70 21.45 5.33 -5.34
N CYS A 71 20.29 5.67 -4.76
CA CYS A 71 19.97 7.05 -4.35
C CYS A 71 19.95 7.26 -2.83
N THR A 72 20.21 6.23 -2.01
CA THR A 72 20.19 6.25 -0.53
C THR A 72 18.86 6.65 0.12
N LYS A 73 17.80 6.82 -0.68
CA LYS A 73 16.46 7.14 -0.17
C LYS A 73 15.87 5.93 0.56
N LYS A 74 15.18 6.21 1.68
CA LYS A 74 14.42 5.22 2.44
C LYS A 74 13.09 4.94 1.73
N LEU A 75 12.87 3.69 1.37
CA LEU A 75 11.65 3.19 0.77
C LEU A 75 10.84 2.41 1.81
N ARG A 76 9.53 2.42 1.65
CA ARG A 76 8.57 1.73 2.52
C ARG A 76 7.85 0.71 1.66
N ILE A 77 8.04 -0.57 1.95
CA ILE A 77 7.63 -1.66 1.07
C ILE A 77 6.92 -2.72 1.89
N GLU A 78 5.93 -3.37 1.30
CA GLU A 78 5.32 -4.55 1.90
C GLU A 78 6.32 -5.71 2.00
N PRO A 79 6.31 -6.50 3.09
CA PRO A 79 7.29 -7.57 3.29
C PRO A 79 7.25 -8.65 2.21
N ASP A 80 6.07 -8.85 1.59
CA ASP A 80 5.81 -9.84 0.56
C ASP A 80 6.25 -9.40 -0.85
N VAL A 81 6.58 -8.12 -1.03
CA VAL A 81 7.03 -7.58 -2.32
C VAL A 81 8.52 -7.87 -2.49
N LYS A 82 8.84 -8.73 -3.46
CA LYS A 82 10.21 -9.12 -3.79
C LYS A 82 10.89 -8.19 -4.78
N GLU A 83 10.11 -7.64 -5.70
CA GLU A 83 10.60 -6.84 -6.83
C GLU A 83 9.90 -5.50 -6.81
N PHE A 84 10.65 -4.41 -6.93
CA PHE A 84 10.09 -3.07 -6.92
C PHE A 84 11.03 -2.06 -7.56
N HIS A 85 10.45 -0.98 -8.07
CA HIS A 85 11.23 0.16 -8.55
C HIS A 85 11.41 1.21 -7.44
N CYS A 86 12.60 1.81 -7.41
CA CYS A 86 12.87 3.01 -6.62
C CYS A 86 12.40 4.28 -7.35
N PHE A 87 12.22 5.38 -6.63
CA PHE A 87 11.99 6.72 -7.21
C PHE A 87 13.11 7.22 -8.12
N CYS A 88 14.32 6.64 -8.05
CA CYS A 88 15.39 6.92 -9.02
C CYS A 88 15.30 6.02 -10.26
N SER A 89 14.17 5.36 -10.47
CA SER A 89 13.88 4.41 -11.56
C SER A 89 14.78 3.16 -11.58
N THR A 90 15.60 2.95 -10.56
CA THR A 90 16.39 1.73 -10.40
C THR A 90 15.49 0.59 -9.96
N TYR A 91 15.54 -0.52 -10.68
CA TYR A 91 14.88 -1.77 -10.32
C TYR A 91 15.66 -2.48 -9.20
N LEU A 92 14.93 -2.96 -8.19
CA LEU A 92 15.51 -3.54 -6.98
C LEU A 92 14.81 -4.85 -6.65
N VAL A 93 15.61 -5.84 -6.26
CA VAL A 93 15.12 -7.15 -5.83
C VAL A 93 15.55 -7.39 -4.39
N LYS A 94 14.61 -7.90 -3.60
CA LYS A 94 14.79 -8.26 -2.20
C LYS A 94 15.20 -9.73 -2.10
N ASP A 95 16.36 -9.96 -1.51
CA ASP A 95 16.88 -11.30 -1.23
C ASP A 95 16.19 -11.95 -0.02
N GLU A 96 16.37 -13.25 0.19
CA GLU A 96 15.79 -14.04 1.29
C GLU A 96 16.12 -13.46 2.68
N ASN A 97 17.24 -12.74 2.78
CA ASN A 97 17.68 -12.06 4.01
C ASN A 97 17.08 -10.65 4.20
N ASN A 98 16.03 -10.29 3.45
CA ASN A 98 15.45 -8.94 3.39
C ASN A 98 16.43 -7.84 2.96
N GLN A 99 17.57 -8.19 2.38
CA GLN A 99 18.54 -7.24 1.86
C GLN A 99 18.20 -6.88 0.42
N VAL A 100 18.44 -5.62 0.06
CA VAL A 100 18.19 -5.14 -1.32
C VAL A 100 19.44 -5.42 -2.14
N VAL A 101 19.33 -6.32 -3.11
CA VAL A 101 20.37 -6.59 -4.09
C VAL A 101 20.11 -5.70 -5.30
N LYS A 102 21.11 -4.87 -5.63
CA LYS A 102 21.03 -3.95 -6.77
C LYS A 102 21.14 -4.77 -8.06
N TYR A 103 20.15 -4.70 -8.93
CA TYR A 103 20.33 -5.02 -10.34
C TYR A 103 20.55 -3.70 -11.09
N SER A 104 21.74 -3.52 -11.65
CA SER A 104 22.07 -2.34 -12.44
C SER A 104 21.94 -2.70 -13.92
N ASP A 105 20.94 -2.08 -14.54
CA ASP A 105 20.81 -1.68 -15.95
C ASP A 105 20.98 -2.72 -17.07
N TYR A 106 19.92 -2.81 -17.89
CA TYR A 106 19.79 -3.46 -19.19
C TYR A 106 19.64 -4.99 -19.23
N ASP A 107 18.40 -5.47 -19.18
CA ASP A 107 17.96 -6.64 -19.96
C ASP A 107 16.45 -6.60 -20.25
N TYR A 108 15.93 -5.42 -20.61
CA TYR A 108 14.72 -5.34 -21.45
C TYR A 108 15.14 -5.41 -22.92
N GLN A 109 15.63 -6.58 -23.34
CA GLN A 109 15.64 -7.00 -24.74
C GLN A 109 14.98 -8.38 -24.84
N ALA A 110 13.65 -8.40 -24.93
CA ALA A 110 12.83 -9.32 -25.74
C ALA A 110 11.34 -9.05 -25.50
#